data_AF-A0A940QLH0-F1
#
_entry.id   AF-A0A940QLH0-F1
#
_cell.length_a   1.000
_cell.length_b   1.000
_cell.length_c   1.000
_cell.angle_alpha   90.00
_cell.angle_beta   90.00
_cell.angle_gamma   90.00
#
_symmetry.space_group_name_H-M   'P 1'
#
loop_
_entity.id
_entity.type
_entity.pdbx_description
1 polymer ?
#
loop_
_entity_poly.entity_id
_entity_poly.type
_entity_poly.pdbx_seq_one_letter_code
_entity_poly.pdbx_strand_id
1 'polypeptide(L)'
;LENNKKMILRDLLLEKENLYQELFSPSRSMLQPQLLVNGLEATVNLLTPTVPRCPHMGCALKYNKEEHSWDCPCHGSRFGETGELLDNPASDDKKK
;
A
#
# COMPACT_ATOMS: atom_id res chain seq x y z
N LEU A 1 15.65 16.90 3.26
CA LEU A 1 15.49 15.43 3.27
C LEU A 1 15.77 14.79 1.91
N GLU A 2 15.25 15.35 0.82
CA GLU A 2 15.38 14.76 -0.53
C GLU A 2 16.82 14.74 -1.07
N ASN A 3 17.60 15.79 -0.79
CA ASN A 3 19.03 15.81 -1.12
C ASN A 3 19.82 14.70 -0.43
N ASN A 4 19.47 14.35 0.81
CA ASN A 4 20.17 13.31 1.57
C ASN A 4 19.94 11.92 0.94
N LYS A 5 18.73 11.65 0.44
CA LYS A 5 18.41 10.40 -0.27
C LYS A 5 19.21 10.26 -1.57
N LYS A 6 19.34 11.34 -2.34
CA LYS A 6 20.15 11.37 -3.58
C LYS A 6 21.63 11.11 -3.29
N MET A 7 22.15 11.64 -2.18
CA MET A 7 23.54 11.38 -1.76
C MET A 7 23.76 9.91 -1.39
N ILE A 8 22.83 9.28 -0.68
CA ILE A 8 22.95 7.86 -0.31
C ILE A 8 22.98 6.98 -1.55
N LEU A 9 22.07 7.18 -2.51
CA LEU A 9 22.04 6.38 -3.74
C LEU A 9 23.33 6.57 -4.56
N ARG A 10 23.80 7.81 -4.70
CA ARG A 10 25.07 8.11 -5.37
C ARG A 10 26.24 7.39 -4.69
N ASP A 11 26.32 7.48 -3.36
CA ASP A 11 27.44 6.94 -2.60
C ASP A 11 27.42 5.41 -2.58
N LEU A 12 26.25 4.78 -2.56
CA LEU A 12 26.10 3.34 -2.80
C LEU A 12 26.64 2.92 -4.17
N LEU A 13 26.32 3.67 -5.24
CA LEU A 13 26.82 3.37 -6.61
C LEU A 13 28.33 3.58 -6.75
N LEU A 14 28.91 4.47 -5.94
CA LEU A 14 30.35 4.75 -5.92
C LEU A 14 31.10 3.91 -4.87
N GLU A 15 30.41 2.98 -4.20
CA GLU A 15 30.94 2.16 -3.09
C GLU A 15 31.62 3.00 -2.00
N LYS A 16 31.04 4.17 -1.71
CA LYS A 16 31.51 5.09 -0.67
C LYS A 16 30.64 5.00 0.57
N GLU A 17 31.28 5.06 1.73
CA GLU A 17 30.59 5.20 3.00
C GLU A 17 29.81 6.52 3.05
N ASN A 18 28.57 6.47 3.55
CA ASN A 18 27.69 7.64 3.60
C ASN A 18 27.21 7.90 5.04
N LEU A 19 27.38 9.16 5.48
CA LEU A 19 27.01 9.64 6.81
C LEU A 19 25.54 9.38 7.19
N TYR A 20 24.64 9.37 6.21
CA TYR A 20 23.21 9.22 6.43
C TYR A 20 22.74 7.77 6.26
N GLN A 21 23.61 6.81 5.92
CA GLN A 21 23.23 5.43 5.61
C GLN A 21 22.42 4.77 6.74
N GLU A 22 22.87 4.89 7.99
CA GLU A 22 22.18 4.33 9.16
C GLU A 22 20.77 4.90 9.37
N LEU A 23 20.59 6.19 9.08
CA LEU A 23 19.26 6.82 9.21
C LEU A 23 18.24 6.25 8.23
N PHE A 24 18.69 5.78 7.06
CA PHE A 24 17.82 5.19 6.04
C PHE A 24 17.92 3.66 6.00
N SER A 25 18.59 3.05 6.99
CA SER A 25 18.67 1.60 7.11
C SER A 25 17.27 1.00 7.28
N PRO A 26 16.88 0.01 6.44
CA PRO A 26 15.61 -0.67 6.56
C PRO A 26 15.53 -1.59 7.79
N SER A 27 16.65 -1.81 8.49
CA SER A 27 16.81 -2.74 9.61
C SER A 27 16.17 -2.28 10.93
N ARG A 28 15.09 -1.49 10.87
CA ARG A 28 14.33 -1.10 12.06
C ARG A 28 13.39 -2.23 12.43
N SER A 29 13.20 -2.46 13.74
CA SER A 29 12.19 -3.41 14.20
C SER A 29 10.81 -2.98 13.70
N MET A 30 10.13 -3.89 13.01
CA MET A 30 8.74 -3.75 12.56
C MET A 30 7.75 -4.21 13.63
N LEU A 31 8.22 -4.65 14.80
CA LEU A 31 7.39 -5.12 15.90
C LEU A 31 6.87 -3.94 16.72
N GLN A 32 5.99 -3.14 16.13
CA GLN A 32 5.18 -2.16 16.84
C GLN A 32 3.77 -2.74 17.14
N PRO A 33 3.10 -2.31 18.23
CA PRO A 33 1.70 -2.70 18.49
C PRO A 33 0.77 -2.42 17.31
N GLN A 34 1.05 -1.36 16.53
CA GLN A 34 0.30 -1.01 15.33
C GLN A 34 0.35 -2.10 14.25
N LEU A 35 1.43 -2.88 14.17
CA LEU A 35 1.53 -3.99 13.22
C LEU A 35 0.43 -5.02 13.48
N LEU A 36 0.16 -5.35 14.74
CA LEU A 36 -0.89 -6.28 15.12
C LEU A 36 -2.27 -5.73 14.74
N VAL A 37 -2.53 -4.45 15.05
CA VAL A 37 -3.80 -3.78 14.73
C VAL A 37 -4.05 -3.81 13.22
N ASN A 38 -3.05 -3.41 12.43
CA ASN A 38 -3.14 -3.42 10.97
C ASN A 38 -3.29 -4.83 10.40
N GLY A 39 -2.56 -5.81 10.95
CA GLY A 39 -2.64 -7.20 10.52
C GLY A 39 -4.02 -7.82 10.78
N LEU A 40 -4.62 -7.53 11.94
CA LEU A 40 -5.98 -7.96 12.26
C LEU A 40 -7.00 -7.30 11.33
N GLU A 41 -6.89 -5.99 11.11
CA GLU A 41 -7.79 -5.27 10.20
C GLU A 41 -7.70 -5.79 8.76
N ALA A 42 -6.49 -6.04 8.26
CA ALA A 42 -6.28 -6.64 6.94
C ALA A 42 -6.92 -8.04 6.84
N THR A 43 -6.75 -8.87 7.88
CA THR A 43 -7.33 -10.22 7.93
C THR A 43 -8.86 -10.17 7.91
N VAL A 44 -9.48 -9.27 8.68
CA VAL A 44 -10.94 -9.08 8.68
C VAL A 44 -11.43 -8.66 7.29
N ASN A 45 -10.76 -7.69 6.64
CA ASN A 45 -11.15 -7.23 5.31
C ASN A 45 -10.98 -8.31 4.22
N LEU A 46 -10.02 -9.23 4.38
CA LEU A 46 -9.85 -10.36 3.48
C LEU A 46 -10.94 -11.43 3.66
N LEU A 47 -11.34 -11.70 4.90
CA LEU A 47 -12.31 -12.76 5.22
C LEU A 47 -13.76 -12.29 5.13
N THR A 48 -14.02 -10.99 5.10
CA THR A 48 -15.37 -10.44 4.95
C THR A 48 -16.03 -10.97 3.66
N PRO A 49 -17.16 -11.70 3.75
CA PRO A 49 -17.79 -12.32 2.59
C PRO A 49 -18.64 -11.32 1.80
N THR A 50 -17.99 -10.42 1.07
CA THR A 50 -18.63 -9.44 0.19
C THR A 50 -18.10 -9.50 -1.24
N VAL A 51 -18.92 -9.02 -2.17
CA VAL A 51 -18.55 -8.65 -3.54
C VAL A 51 -18.87 -7.16 -3.74
N PRO A 52 -18.10 -6.41 -4.55
CA PRO A 52 -16.92 -6.83 -5.32
C PRO A 52 -15.63 -6.93 -4.49
N ARG A 53 -14.64 -7.66 -5.01
CA ARG A 53 -13.33 -7.92 -4.36
C ARG A 53 -12.21 -7.21 -5.12
N CYS A 54 -11.23 -6.69 -4.37
CA CYS A 54 -10.07 -6.02 -4.95
C CYS A 54 -9.18 -7.03 -5.70
N PRO A 55 -8.88 -6.82 -7.00
CA PRO A 55 -8.04 -7.72 -7.79
C PRO A 55 -6.56 -7.72 -7.36
N HIS A 56 -6.12 -6.76 -6.53
CA HIS A 56 -4.75 -6.72 -6.01
C HIS A 56 -4.44 -7.92 -5.10
N MET A 57 -5.15 -8.06 -3.98
CA MET A 57 -4.94 -9.13 -2.99
C MET A 57 -6.25 -9.68 -2.38
N GLY A 58 -7.40 -9.40 -2.99
CA GLY A 58 -8.68 -9.99 -2.60
C GLY A 58 -9.41 -9.34 -1.43
N CYS A 59 -8.98 -8.17 -0.94
CA CYS A 59 -9.71 -7.43 0.10
C CYS A 59 -11.13 -7.06 -0.35
N ALA A 60 -12.08 -7.05 0.59
CA ALA A 60 -13.40 -6.49 0.39
C ALA A 60 -13.34 -5.00 -0.02
N LEU A 61 -14.08 -4.62 -1.06
CA LEU A 61 -14.21 -3.22 -1.48
C LEU A 61 -15.34 -2.53 -0.72
N LYS A 62 -15.17 -1.23 -0.43
CA LYS A 62 -16.19 -0.38 0.18
C LYS A 62 -16.68 0.63 -0.85
N TYR A 63 -18.00 0.78 -0.97
CA TYR A 63 -18.56 1.79 -1.87
C TYR A 63 -18.52 3.17 -1.22
N ASN A 64 -17.92 4.12 -1.91
CA ASN A 64 -17.89 5.53 -1.57
C ASN A 64 -18.96 6.26 -2.41
N LYS A 65 -20.01 6.72 -1.73
CA LYS A 65 -21.17 7.36 -2.38
C LYS A 65 -20.88 8.79 -2.83
N GLU A 66 -19.94 9.48 -2.18
CA GLU A 66 -19.60 10.87 -2.51
C GLU A 66 -18.78 10.93 -3.80
N GLU A 67 -17.88 9.96 -3.95
CA GLU A 67 -16.94 9.87 -5.07
C GLU A 67 -17.35 8.83 -6.13
N HIS A 68 -18.54 8.21 -5.99
CA HIS A 68 -19.06 7.18 -6.90
C HIS A 68 -18.01 6.09 -7.26
N SER A 69 -17.29 5.61 -6.25
CA SER A 69 -16.15 4.71 -6.42
C SER A 69 -16.15 3.56 -5.42
N TRP A 70 -15.41 2.51 -5.77
CA TRP A 70 -15.11 1.39 -4.89
C TRP A 70 -13.68 1.55 -4.36
N ASP A 71 -13.55 1.71 -3.05
CA ASP A 71 -12.29 1.99 -2.39
C ASP A 71 -11.80 0.73 -1.64
N CYS A 72 -10.52 0.38 -1.84
CA CYS A 72 -9.87 -0.72 -1.14
C CYS A 72 -9.17 -0.20 0.14
N PRO A 73 -9.62 -0.58 1.35
CA PRO A 73 -9.05 -0.07 2.60
C PRO A 73 -7.65 -0.60 2.91
N CYS A 74 -7.19 -1.64 2.20
CA CYS A 74 -5.92 -2.30 2.48
C CYS A 74 -4.71 -1.48 1.98
N HIS A 75 -4.74 -1.08 0.70
CA HIS A 75 -3.61 -0.41 0.04
C HIS A 75 -4.02 0.78 -0.83
N GLY A 76 -5.29 1.18 -0.79
CA GLY A 76 -5.77 2.38 -1.45
C GLY A 76 -6.09 2.26 -2.94
N SER A 77 -6.16 1.05 -3.52
CA SER A 77 -6.67 0.91 -4.89
C SER A 77 -8.12 1.39 -4.98
N ARG A 78 -8.45 2.13 -6.04
CA ARG A 78 -9.79 2.68 -6.26
C ARG A 78 -10.29 2.27 -7.64
N PHE A 79 -11.60 2.06 -7.73
CA PHE A 79 -12.26 1.64 -8.96
C PHE A 79 -13.50 2.50 -9.19
N GLY A 80 -13.83 2.79 -10.43
CA GLY A 80 -15.06 3.51 -10.75
C GLY A 80 -16.30 2.67 -10.50
N GLU A 81 -17.47 3.29 -10.60
CA GLU A 81 -18.76 2.62 -10.42
C GLU A 81 -18.91 1.42 -11.36
N THR A 82 -18.38 1.52 -12.58
CA THR A 82 -18.43 0.45 -13.58
C THR A 82 -17.36 -0.63 -13.37
N GLY A 83 -16.27 -0.28 -12.67
CA GLY A 83 -15.24 -1.21 -12.21
C GLY A 83 -13.86 -1.01 -12.79
N GLU A 84 -13.72 -0.02 -13.67
CA GLU A 84 -12.44 0.44 -14.19
C GLU A 84 -11.50 0.86 -13.06
N LEU A 85 -10.23 0.49 -13.17
CA LEU A 85 -9.20 0.93 -12.25
C LEU A 85 -8.98 2.45 -12.34
N LEU A 86 -9.12 3.14 -11.20
CA LEU A 86 -8.83 4.57 -11.07
C LEU A 86 -7.45 4.81 -10.43
N ASP A 87 -7.17 4.09 -9.34
CA ASP A 87 -5.93 4.26 -8.57
C ASP A 87 -5.26 2.90 -8.31
N ASN A 88 -3.93 2.86 -8.51
CA ASN A 88 -3.07 1.71 -8.19
C ASN A 88 -2.98 1.52 -6.65
N PRO A 89 -2.49 0.39 -6.09
CA PRO A 89 -1.57 -0.61 -6.68
C PRO A 89 -2.19 -1.77 -7.48
N ALA A 90 -3.51 -1.91 -7.57
CA ALA A 90 -4.10 -2.92 -8.46
C ALA A 90 -3.65 -2.71 -9.92
N SER A 91 -3.53 -3.79 -10.68
CA SER A 91 -3.11 -3.78 -12.09
C SER A 91 -4.24 -4.06 -13.07
N ASP A 92 -5.42 -4.42 -12.56
CA ASP A 92 -6.59 -4.82 -13.33
C ASP A 92 -7.85 -4.18 -12.74
N ASP A 93 -8.92 -4.16 -13.54
CA ASP A 93 -10.27 -3.73 -13.13
C ASP A 93 -10.88 -4.64 -12.05
N LYS A 94 -11.86 -4.12 -11.29
CA LYS A 94 -12.59 -4.93 -10.29
C LYS A 94 -13.29 -6.07 -11.00
N LYS A 95 -13.00 -7.30 -10.58
CA LYS A 95 -13.71 -8.48 -11.08
C LYS A 95 -15.15 -8.43 -10.54
N LYS A 96 -16.11 -8.72 -11.42
CA LYS A 96 -17.54 -8.80 -11.06
C LYS A 96 -17.77 -9.89 -10.02
#